data_AF-A0A0Q8P4C7-F1
#
_entry.id   AF-A0A0Q8P4C7-F1
#
_cell.length_a   1.000
_cell.length_b   1.000
_cell.length_c   1.000
_cell.angle_alpha   90.00
_cell.angle_beta   90.00
_cell.angle_gamma   90.00
#
_symmetry.space_group_name_H-M   'P 1'
#
loop_
_entity.id
_entity.type
_entity.pdbx_description
1 polymer ?
#
loop_
_entity_poly.entity_id
_entity_poly.type
_entity_poly.pdbx_seq_one_letter_code
_entity_poly.pdbx_strand_id
1 'polypeptide(L)'
;MRTPDEFIFKLTDDAKIEEARKILSGDEQNKAHVMGRIIKRAVPYNPGWSYHLDPNTVGWPGLKGTAFASGIDAVCGVPDNATDLYLFKGDQYLRYKVGDEKIASGPKSLASVWGVDGVFAKGVDDACCVPGGTGDLYFFKGDQYVRVR
;
A
#
# COMPACT_ATOMS: atom_id res chain seq x y z
N MET A 1 7.71 -38.32 -2.75
CA MET A 1 7.16 -36.95 -2.82
C MET A 1 8.27 -35.99 -2.45
N ARG A 2 8.64 -35.06 -3.33
CA ARG A 2 9.57 -33.97 -2.99
C ARG A 2 8.76 -32.97 -2.17
N THR A 3 9.15 -32.69 -0.93
CA THR A 3 8.60 -31.54 -0.20
C THR A 3 8.84 -30.29 -1.05
N PRO A 4 7.87 -29.35 -1.15
CA PRO A 4 8.14 -28.07 -1.78
C PRO A 4 9.37 -27.44 -1.14
N ASP A 5 10.24 -26.81 -1.93
CA ASP A 5 11.35 -26.05 -1.38
C ASP A 5 10.77 -24.87 -0.58
N GLU A 6 10.78 -24.98 0.76
CA GLU A 6 10.25 -23.95 1.65
C GLU A 6 11.20 -22.75 1.70
N PHE A 7 10.63 -21.55 1.59
CA PHE A 7 11.33 -20.29 1.78
C PHE A 7 10.68 -19.52 2.93
N ILE A 8 11.43 -19.31 4.01
CA ILE A 8 11.00 -18.59 5.20
C ILE A 8 11.41 -17.13 5.08
N PHE A 9 10.47 -16.21 5.23
CA PHE A 9 10.76 -14.79 5.44
C PHE A 9 10.49 -14.43 6.90
N LYS A 10 11.40 -13.69 7.52
CA LYS A 10 11.28 -13.26 8.91
C LYS A 10 10.48 -11.97 9.00
N LEU A 11 9.53 -11.91 9.92
CA LEU A 11 8.81 -10.69 10.30
C LEU A 11 9.33 -10.17 11.64
N THR A 12 9.49 -8.85 11.75
CA THR A 12 9.95 -8.17 12.97
C THR A 12 8.99 -7.08 13.45
N ASP A 13 7.89 -6.90 12.74
CA ASP A 13 6.87 -5.90 13.03
C ASP A 13 5.61 -6.57 13.60
N ASP A 14 5.13 -6.10 14.75
CA ASP A 14 4.02 -6.74 15.47
C ASP A 14 2.72 -6.77 14.66
N ALA A 15 2.43 -5.71 13.91
CA ALA A 15 1.24 -5.66 13.07
C ALA A 15 1.32 -6.67 11.92
N LYS A 16 2.50 -6.83 11.31
CA LYS A 16 2.73 -7.86 10.29
C LYS A 16 2.74 -9.28 10.84
N ILE A 17 3.26 -9.49 12.05
CA ILE A 17 3.19 -10.78 12.72
C ILE A 17 1.73 -11.16 12.97
N GLU A 18 0.91 -10.21 13.42
CA GLU A 18 -0.52 -10.45 13.64
C GLU A 18 -1.29 -10.73 12.34
N GLU A 19 -0.99 -10.00 11.27
CA GLU A 19 -1.51 -10.28 9.91
C GLU A 19 -1.15 -11.70 9.45
N ALA A 20 0.11 -12.11 9.64
CA ALA A 20 0.54 -13.46 9.29
C ALA A 20 -0.18 -14.54 10.10
N ARG A 21 -0.46 -14.32 11.40
CA ARG A 21 -1.25 -15.25 12.22
C ARG A 21 -2.67 -15.41 11.68
N LYS A 22 -3.33 -14.31 11.29
CA LYS A 22 -4.67 -14.35 10.69
C LYS A 22 -4.68 -15.15 9.40
N ILE A 23 -3.66 -14.97 8.55
CA ILE A 23 -3.49 -15.75 7.32
C ILE A 23 -3.35 -17.24 7.65
N LEU A 24 -2.50 -17.59 8.60
CA LEU A 24 -2.29 -18.99 9.01
C LEU A 24 -3.56 -19.63 9.63
N SER A 25 -4.39 -18.85 10.33
CA SER A 25 -5.65 -19.32 10.90
C SER A 25 -6.80 -19.42 9.88
N GLY A 26 -6.67 -18.81 8.71
CA GLY A 26 -7.73 -18.73 7.69
C GLY A 26 -8.68 -17.53 7.82
N ASP A 27 -8.51 -16.70 8.85
CA ASP A 27 -9.27 -15.46 9.08
C ASP A 27 -8.97 -14.37 8.04
N GLU A 28 -7.83 -14.45 7.35
CA GLU A 28 -7.45 -13.58 6.24
C GLU A 28 -6.96 -14.44 5.06
N GLN A 29 -7.60 -14.30 3.91
CA GLN A 29 -7.32 -15.13 2.73
C GLN A 29 -6.83 -14.33 1.51
N ASN A 30 -6.96 -13.01 1.54
CA ASN A 30 -6.70 -12.13 0.41
C ASN A 30 -5.38 -11.35 0.53
N LYS A 31 -4.68 -11.45 1.67
CA LYS A 31 -3.41 -10.73 1.93
C LYS A 31 -2.18 -11.63 1.97
N ALA A 32 -2.21 -12.79 1.31
CA ALA A 32 -1.08 -13.73 1.29
C ALA A 32 0.13 -13.28 0.43
N HIS A 33 0.08 -12.11 -0.18
CA HIS A 33 1.19 -11.57 -0.97
C HIS A 33 2.32 -11.03 -0.10
N VAL A 34 3.55 -11.39 -0.44
CA VAL A 34 4.76 -10.97 0.29
C VAL A 34 5.71 -10.28 -0.67
N MET A 35 6.21 -9.12 -0.26
CA MET A 35 7.24 -8.35 -0.98
C MET A 35 8.29 -7.84 0.01
N GLY A 36 9.50 -7.56 -0.47
CA GLY A 36 10.58 -6.97 0.32
C GLY A 36 11.90 -6.95 -0.45
N ARG A 37 12.92 -6.30 0.10
CA ARG A 37 14.25 -6.24 -0.51
C ARG A 37 15.01 -7.53 -0.29
N ILE A 38 15.65 -8.05 -1.33
CA ILE A 38 16.47 -9.27 -1.26
C ILE A 38 17.86 -8.94 -0.74
N ILE A 39 18.32 -9.68 0.27
CA ILE A 39 19.71 -9.72 0.73
C ILE A 39 20.34 -11.02 0.26
N LYS A 40 21.40 -10.94 -0.56
CA LYS A 40 22.18 -12.09 -1.06
C LYS A 40 23.12 -12.66 0.02
N ARG A 41 22.52 -13.22 1.07
CA ARG A 41 23.23 -13.89 2.17
C ARG A 41 22.39 -15.06 2.70
N ALA A 42 23.02 -16.20 2.89
CA ALA A 42 22.42 -17.35 3.56
C ALA A 42 22.13 -17.04 5.04
N VAL A 43 21.07 -17.64 5.56
CA VAL A 43 20.63 -17.47 6.96
C VAL A 43 20.17 -18.83 7.51
N PRO A 44 20.32 -19.09 8.83
CA PRO A 44 20.05 -20.42 9.39
C PRO A 44 18.64 -20.96 9.13
N TYR A 45 17.64 -20.08 9.03
CA TYR A 45 16.24 -20.47 8.76
C TYR A 45 15.94 -20.72 7.28
N ASN A 46 16.87 -20.45 6.36
CA ASN A 46 16.76 -20.79 4.94
C ASN A 46 18.03 -21.51 4.48
N PRO A 47 18.33 -22.72 5.00
CA PRO A 47 19.60 -23.40 4.71
C PRO A 47 19.77 -23.77 3.23
N GLY A 48 18.67 -23.94 2.48
CA GLY A 48 18.68 -24.21 1.04
C GLY A 48 18.83 -22.97 0.15
N TRP A 49 18.88 -21.76 0.71
CA TRP A 49 18.88 -20.52 -0.06
C TRP A 49 20.10 -19.66 0.27
N SER A 50 20.69 -19.07 -0.77
CA SER A 50 21.79 -18.11 -0.65
C SER A 50 21.34 -16.67 -0.41
N TYR A 51 20.04 -16.46 -0.16
CA TYR A 51 19.43 -15.16 0.05
C TYR A 51 18.22 -15.22 0.98
N HIS A 52 17.81 -14.07 1.51
CA HIS A 52 16.59 -13.87 2.30
C HIS A 52 16.02 -12.48 2.04
N LEU A 53 14.76 -12.23 2.44
CA LEU A 53 14.22 -10.86 2.47
C LEU A 53 14.78 -10.12 3.69
N ASP A 54 15.12 -8.84 3.52
CA ASP A 54 15.38 -7.95 4.66
C ASP A 54 14.10 -7.82 5.49
N PRO A 55 14.08 -8.32 6.74
CA PRO A 55 12.89 -8.33 7.58
C PRO A 55 12.26 -6.94 7.78
N ASN A 56 13.07 -5.88 7.74
CA ASN A 56 12.59 -4.51 7.93
C ASN A 56 11.90 -3.92 6.70
N THR A 57 11.96 -4.62 5.57
CA THR A 57 11.39 -4.18 4.30
C THR A 57 10.22 -5.05 3.84
N VAL A 58 9.82 -6.05 4.64
CA VAL A 58 8.69 -6.90 4.28
C VAL A 58 7.40 -6.08 4.30
N GLY A 59 6.72 -6.00 3.16
CA GLY A 59 5.55 -5.14 2.94
C GLY A 59 5.92 -3.76 2.39
N TRP A 60 5.22 -2.72 2.86
CA TRP A 60 5.41 -1.33 2.41
C TRP A 60 6.22 -0.52 3.45
N PRO A 61 7.57 -0.56 3.42
CA PRO A 61 8.39 0.06 4.47
C PRO A 61 8.14 1.57 4.60
N GLY A 62 7.94 2.26 3.47
CA GLY A 62 7.64 3.69 3.44
C GLY A 62 6.29 4.09 4.04
N LEU A 63 5.38 3.14 4.24
CA LEU A 63 4.04 3.36 4.80
C LEU A 63 3.94 2.88 6.25
N LYS A 64 5.01 2.31 6.83
CA LYS A 64 5.03 1.77 8.19
C LYS A 64 4.54 2.81 9.21
N GLY A 65 3.70 2.37 10.14
CA GLY A 65 3.11 3.25 11.16
C GLY A 65 1.91 4.07 10.67
N THR A 66 1.47 3.88 9.42
CA THR A 66 0.25 4.50 8.89
C THR A 66 -0.82 3.45 8.60
N ALA A 67 -2.09 3.85 8.53
CA ALA A 67 -3.17 2.96 8.12
C ALA A 67 -2.96 2.37 6.70
N PHE A 68 -2.20 3.07 5.84
CA PHE A 68 -1.91 2.67 4.46
C PHE A 68 -1.03 1.41 4.36
N ALA A 69 -0.27 1.07 5.42
CA ALA A 69 0.53 -0.17 5.44
C ALA A 69 -0.34 -1.44 5.50
N SER A 70 -1.60 -1.31 5.92
CA SER A 70 -2.56 -2.41 6.07
C SER A 70 -3.46 -2.59 4.85
N GLY A 71 -3.41 -1.67 3.89
CA GLY A 71 -4.25 -1.65 2.70
C GLY A 71 -4.33 -0.26 2.10
N ILE A 72 -4.78 -0.19 0.85
CA ILE A 72 -5.01 1.06 0.11
C ILE A 72 -6.36 0.89 -0.59
N ASP A 73 -7.22 1.90 -0.49
CA ASP A 73 -8.57 1.83 -1.06
C ASP A 73 -8.54 2.21 -2.55
N ALA A 74 -7.77 3.24 -2.91
CA ALA A 74 -7.56 3.63 -4.31
C ALA A 74 -6.16 4.22 -4.54
N VAL A 75 -5.72 4.23 -5.79
CA VAL A 75 -4.44 4.79 -6.23
C VAL A 75 -4.64 5.60 -7.50
N CYS A 76 -4.12 6.83 -7.53
CA CYS A 76 -4.12 7.66 -8.73
C CYS A 76 -2.72 8.23 -8.98
N GLY A 77 -2.33 8.39 -10.24
CA GLY A 77 -1.14 9.17 -10.58
C GLY A 77 -1.27 10.62 -10.11
N VAL A 78 -0.16 11.24 -9.73
CA VAL A 78 -0.15 12.69 -9.49
C VAL A 78 -0.11 13.40 -10.85
N PRO A 79 -1.05 14.30 -11.17
CA PRO A 79 -1.01 15.04 -12.43
C PRO A 79 0.33 15.77 -12.61
N ASP A 80 0.82 15.80 -13.85
CA ASP A 80 2.12 16.38 -14.23
C ASP A 80 3.34 15.80 -13.49
N ASN A 81 3.21 14.61 -12.89
CA ASN A 81 4.32 13.89 -12.28
C ASN A 81 4.30 12.41 -12.68
N ALA A 82 5.39 11.93 -13.26
CA ALA A 82 5.44 10.60 -13.84
C ALA A 82 5.65 9.46 -12.83
N THR A 83 6.02 9.77 -11.57
CA THR A 83 6.53 8.74 -10.63
C THR A 83 5.81 8.71 -9.30
N ASP A 84 5.17 9.81 -8.91
CA ASP A 84 4.49 9.92 -7.63
C ASP A 84 3.05 9.49 -7.77
N LEU A 85 2.54 8.88 -6.69
CA LEU A 85 1.17 8.40 -6.61
C LEU A 85 0.44 9.10 -5.46
N TYR A 86 -0.84 9.40 -5.66
CA TYR A 86 -1.76 9.60 -4.55
C TYR A 86 -2.30 8.24 -4.11
N LEU A 87 -2.12 7.92 -2.83
CA LEU A 87 -2.71 6.75 -2.19
C LEU A 87 -3.88 7.24 -1.33
N PHE A 88 -5.01 6.56 -1.39
CA PHE A 88 -6.22 6.89 -0.66
C PHE A 88 -6.57 5.77 0.33
N LYS A 89 -6.93 6.13 1.55
CA LYS A 89 -7.39 5.18 2.59
C LYS A 89 -8.33 5.89 3.55
N GLY A 90 -9.56 5.38 3.66
CA GLY A 90 -10.59 6.01 4.48
C GLY A 90 -10.76 7.48 4.11
N ASP A 91 -10.88 8.36 5.10
CA ASP A 91 -11.01 9.80 4.92
C ASP A 91 -9.67 10.53 4.64
N GLN A 92 -8.60 9.80 4.30
CA GLN A 92 -7.27 10.36 4.11
C GLN A 92 -6.66 10.03 2.74
N TYR A 93 -5.72 10.87 2.32
CA TYR A 93 -4.78 10.57 1.25
C TYR A 93 -3.34 10.93 1.64
N LEU A 94 -2.38 10.40 0.89
CA LEU A 94 -0.99 10.84 0.91
C LEU A 94 -0.41 10.84 -0.50
N ARG A 95 0.65 11.63 -0.72
CA ARG A 95 1.48 11.57 -1.92
C ARG A 95 2.69 10.70 -1.62
N TYR A 96 2.86 9.63 -2.38
CA TYR A 96 3.93 8.64 -2.24
C TYR A 96 4.93 8.75 -3.38
N LYS A 97 6.22 8.79 -3.05
CA LYS A 97 7.32 8.71 -4.01
C LYS A 97 7.70 7.26 -4.19
N VAL A 98 7.36 6.69 -5.35
CA VAL A 98 7.61 5.26 -5.64
C VAL A 98 9.11 4.96 -5.66
N GLY A 99 9.90 5.77 -6.37
CA GLY A 99 11.35 5.52 -6.52
C GLY A 99 12.14 5.60 -5.20
N ASP A 100 11.69 6.43 -4.27
CA ASP A 100 12.31 6.59 -2.95
C ASP A 100 11.67 5.68 -1.88
N GLU A 101 10.59 4.99 -2.24
CA GLU A 101 9.72 4.22 -1.32
C GLU A 101 9.37 5.00 -0.04
N LYS A 102 8.89 6.24 -0.17
CA LYS A 102 8.60 7.11 0.97
C LYS A 102 7.40 8.04 0.75
N ILE A 103 6.81 8.46 1.86
CA ILE A 103 5.78 9.50 1.87
C ILE A 103 6.42 10.86 1.57
N ALA A 104 5.93 11.53 0.52
CA ALA A 104 6.32 12.90 0.18
C ALA A 104 5.46 13.94 0.90
N SER A 105 4.17 13.66 1.11
CA SER A 105 3.26 14.52 1.86
C SER A 105 2.06 13.72 2.38
N GLY A 106 1.55 14.09 3.56
CA GLY A 106 0.41 13.43 4.21
C GLY A 106 0.81 12.44 5.29
N PRO A 107 -0.14 11.68 5.87
CA PRO A 107 -1.57 11.66 5.52
C PRO A 107 -2.31 12.98 5.77
N LYS A 108 -3.29 13.33 4.92
CA LYS A 108 -4.15 14.50 5.06
C LYS A 108 -5.60 14.14 4.79
N SER A 109 -6.54 14.86 5.41
CA SER A 109 -7.98 14.69 5.21
C SER A 109 -8.38 14.98 3.76
N LEU A 110 -9.27 14.14 3.22
CA LEU A 110 -9.85 14.36 1.90
C LEU A 110 -10.69 15.63 1.85
N ALA A 111 -11.56 15.82 2.85
CA ALA A 111 -12.45 16.97 2.90
C ALA A 111 -11.69 18.30 2.95
N SER A 112 -10.61 18.36 3.73
CA SER A 112 -9.82 19.59 3.89
C SER A 112 -8.98 19.93 2.66
N VAL A 113 -8.50 18.92 1.91
CA VAL A 113 -7.59 19.17 0.79
C VAL A 113 -8.32 19.24 -0.54
N TRP A 114 -9.28 18.36 -0.77
CA TRP A 114 -9.98 18.23 -2.05
C TRP A 114 -11.37 18.88 -2.04
N GLY A 115 -11.79 19.47 -0.91
CA GLY A 115 -13.06 20.17 -0.78
C GLY A 115 -14.29 19.26 -0.92
N VAL A 116 -14.14 17.95 -0.68
CA VAL A 116 -15.21 16.96 -0.79
C VAL A 116 -15.98 16.82 0.51
N ASP A 117 -17.27 16.51 0.41
CA ASP A 117 -18.17 16.27 1.54
C ASP A 117 -18.89 14.91 1.41
N GLY A 118 -19.88 14.68 2.29
CA GLY A 118 -20.76 13.52 2.21
C GLY A 118 -20.04 12.18 2.20
N VAL A 119 -20.30 11.39 1.15
CA VAL A 119 -19.75 10.04 1.00
C VAL A 119 -18.26 10.06 0.64
N PHE A 120 -17.81 11.05 -0.14
CA PHE A 120 -16.43 11.19 -0.59
C PHE A 120 -15.49 11.68 0.51
N ALA A 121 -15.99 12.43 1.49
CA ALA A 121 -15.22 12.80 2.70
C ALA A 121 -14.84 11.59 3.57
N LYS A 122 -15.51 10.44 3.41
CA LYS A 122 -15.23 9.21 4.16
C LYS A 122 -14.31 8.23 3.41
N GLY A 123 -13.94 8.56 2.18
CA GLY A 123 -13.06 7.78 1.33
C GLY A 123 -13.57 7.59 -0.07
N VAL A 124 -12.80 6.89 -0.88
CA VAL A 124 -13.04 6.65 -2.30
C VAL A 124 -12.84 5.17 -2.60
N ASP A 125 -13.56 4.66 -3.58
CA ASP A 125 -13.44 3.27 -4.03
C ASP A 125 -12.50 3.18 -5.24
N ASP A 126 -12.42 4.26 -6.03
CA ASP A 126 -11.43 4.42 -7.10
C ASP A 126 -11.13 5.90 -7.34
N ALA A 127 -9.99 6.20 -7.96
CA ALA A 127 -9.61 7.54 -8.37
C ALA A 127 -8.76 7.51 -9.64
N CYS A 128 -9.02 8.41 -10.58
CA CYS A 128 -8.20 8.54 -11.79
C CYS A 128 -8.04 9.99 -12.23
N CYS A 129 -6.96 10.26 -12.97
CA CYS A 129 -6.78 11.56 -13.62
C CYS A 129 -7.88 11.75 -14.67
N VAL A 130 -8.42 12.97 -14.77
CA VAL A 130 -9.36 13.30 -15.83
C VAL A 130 -8.65 13.19 -17.19
N PRO A 131 -9.11 12.34 -18.13
CA PRO A 131 -8.48 12.21 -19.43
C PRO A 131 -8.47 13.54 -20.20
N GLY A 132 -7.30 13.95 -20.68
CA GLY A 132 -7.12 15.25 -21.35
C GLY A 132 -7.23 16.48 -20.43
N GLY A 133 -7.33 16.28 -19.12
CA GLY A 133 -7.34 17.35 -18.13
C GLY A 133 -5.95 17.86 -17.76
N THR A 134 -5.90 19.02 -17.10
CA THR A 134 -4.67 19.72 -16.67
C THR A 134 -4.55 19.80 -15.14
N GLY A 135 -4.75 18.65 -14.47
CA GLY A 135 -4.59 18.56 -13.02
C GLY A 135 -5.78 18.01 -12.24
N ASP A 136 -6.93 17.81 -12.89
CA ASP A 136 -8.14 17.37 -12.18
C ASP A 136 -8.20 15.84 -12.07
N LEU A 137 -8.89 15.35 -11.04
CA LEU A 137 -9.13 13.94 -10.78
C LEU A 137 -10.63 13.65 -10.72
N TYR A 138 -11.02 12.42 -11.07
CA TYR A 138 -12.30 11.84 -10.69
C TYR A 138 -12.12 10.96 -9.46
N PHE A 139 -13.00 11.13 -8.46
CA PHE A 139 -13.19 10.19 -7.37
C PHE A 139 -14.49 9.43 -7.59
N PHE A 140 -14.47 8.11 -7.32
CA PHE A 140 -15.61 7.23 -7.48
C PHE A 140 -15.98 6.59 -6.14
N LYS A 141 -17.27 6.49 -5.86
CA LYS A 141 -17.78 5.81 -4.66
C LYS A 141 -19.17 5.23 -4.90
N GLY A 142 -19.30 3.92 -4.79
CA GLY A 142 -20.52 3.21 -5.18
C GLY A 142 -20.93 3.56 -6.62
N ASP A 143 -22.12 4.15 -6.78
CA ASP A 143 -22.70 4.58 -8.04
C ASP A 143 -22.47 6.08 -8.35
N GLN A 144 -21.67 6.77 -7.55
CA GLN A 144 -21.42 8.21 -7.66
C GLN A 144 -19.98 8.52 -8.08
N TYR A 145 -19.80 9.68 -8.71
CA TYR A 145 -18.49 10.26 -8.96
C TYR A 145 -18.48 11.77 -8.71
N VAL A 146 -17.31 12.32 -8.40
CA VAL A 146 -17.07 13.77 -8.31
C VAL A 146 -15.76 14.13 -9.01
N ARG A 147 -15.72 15.30 -9.66
CA ARG A 147 -14.49 15.87 -10.20
C ARG A 147 -13.89 16.83 -9.19
N VAL A 148 -12.61 16.66 -8.88
CA VAL A 148 -11.86 17.48 -7.92
C VAL A 148 -10.58 18.02 -8.57
N ARG A 149 -9.98 19.02 -7.94
CA ARG A 149 -8.71 19.63 -8.35
C ARG A 149 -7.76 19.71 -7.16
#